data_AF-A0A0G1FVT7-F1
#
_entry.id   AF-A0A0G1FVT7-F1
#
_cell.length_a   1.000
_cell.length_b   1.000
_cell.length_c   1.000
_cell.angle_alpha   90.00
_cell.angle_beta   90.00
_cell.angle_gamma   90.00
#
_symmetry.space_group_name_H-M   'P 1'
#
loop_
_entity.id
_entity.type
_entity.pdbx_description
1 polymer ?
#
loop_
_entity_poly.entity_id
_entity_poly.type
_entity_poly.pdbx_seq_one_letter_code
_entity_poly.pdbx_strand_id
1 'polypeptide(L)' 'MALNKFSRASDKLANLYRAAFYLAKGSNKVGLEFLDKSGITFEGLKTDNQISRLFWAEKILDEYLKLKQNGKQK' A
#
# COMPACT_ATOMS: atom_id res chain seq x y z
N MET A 1 -26.65 -12.39 7.15
CA MET A 1 -25.23 -11.99 7.25
C MET A 1 -24.42 -12.73 6.17
N ALA A 2 -24.36 -12.20 4.96
CA ALA A 2 -23.46 -12.73 3.94
C ALA A 2 -22.09 -12.07 4.15
N LEU A 3 -21.13 -12.84 4.67
CA LEU A 3 -19.72 -12.44 4.71
C LEU A 3 -19.22 -12.31 3.26
N ASN A 4 -19.28 -11.11 2.69
CA ASN A 4 -18.63 -10.79 1.43
C ASN A 4 -17.11 -10.86 1.64
N LYS A 5 -16.54 -12.07 1.57
CA LYS A 5 -15.13 -12.39 1.81
C LYS A 5 -14.14 -11.66 0.89
N PHE A 6 -14.60 -10.94 -0.13
CA PHE A 6 -13.74 -10.39 -1.19
C PHE A 6 -14.28 -9.08 -1.77
N SER A 7 -14.54 -8.06 -0.95
CA SER A 7 -14.73 -6.74 -1.53
C SER A 7 -13.40 -6.30 -2.15
N ARG A 8 -13.35 -6.13 -3.49
CA ARG A 8 -12.13 -5.72 -4.23
C ARG A 8 -11.43 -4.51 -3.60
N ALA A 9 -12.19 -3.64 -2.93
CA ALA A 9 -11.69 -2.49 -2.19
C ALA A 9 -10.85 -2.88 -0.96
N SER A 10 -11.28 -3.90 -0.20
CA SER A 10 -10.57 -4.39 0.99
C SER A 10 -9.25 -5.07 0.63
N ASP A 11 -9.22 -5.80 -0.49
CA ASP A 11 -8.00 -6.46 -0.98
C ASP A 11 -6.95 -5.43 -1.43
N LYS A 12 -7.38 -4.39 -2.17
CA LYS A 12 -6.53 -3.25 -2.54
C LYS A 12 -5.94 -2.55 -1.31
N LEU A 13 -6.76 -2.32 -0.29
CA LEU A 13 -6.33 -1.67 0.95
C LEU A 13 -5.27 -2.52 1.69
N ALA A 14 -5.49 -3.83 1.77
CA ALA A 14 -4.53 -4.76 2.37
C ALA A 14 -3.21 -4.83 1.58
N ASN A 15 -3.28 -4.79 0.25
CA ASN A 15 -2.10 -4.79 -0.61
C ASN A 15 -1.28 -3.50 -0.46
N LEU A 16 -1.89 -2.33 -0.28
CA LEU A 16 -1.18 -1.08 0.04
C LEU A 16 -0.42 -1.16 1.35
N TYR A 17 -1.07 -1.67 2.40
CA TYR A 17 -0.43 -1.82 3.70
C TYR A 17 0.76 -2.79 3.62
N ARG A 18 0.58 -3.93 2.92
CA ARG A 18 1.67 -4.88 2.67
C ARG A 18 2.80 -4.25 1.87
N ALA A 19 2.49 -3.48 0.83
CA ALA A 19 3.48 -2.78 0.02
C ALA A 19 4.36 -1.86 0.88
N ALA A 20 3.75 -1.00 1.70
CA ALA A 20 4.46 -0.12 2.62
C ALA A 20 5.34 -0.91 3.61
N PHE A 21 4.80 -1.98 4.20
CA PHE A 21 5.53 -2.81 5.16
C PHE A 21 6.76 -3.48 4.54
N TYR A 22 6.61 -4.10 3.36
CA TYR A 22 7.72 -4.78 2.68
C TYR A 22 8.75 -3.81 2.12
N LEU A 23 8.34 -2.61 1.68
CA LEU A 23 9.24 -1.53 1.29
C LEU A 23 10.08 -1.05 2.49
N ALA A 24 9.45 -0.82 3.65
CA ALA A 24 10.14 -0.43 4.87
C ALA A 24 11.11 -1.52 5.37
N LYS A 25 10.74 -2.79 5.22
CA LYS A 25 11.59 -3.95 5.56
C LYS A 25 12.76 -4.14 4.59
N GLY A 26 12.78 -3.43 3.47
CA GLY A 26 13.83 -3.52 2.44
C GLY A 26 13.63 -4.65 1.41
N SER A 27 12.46 -5.30 1.43
CA SER A 27 12.05 -6.29 0.42
C SER A 27 11.39 -5.58 -0.77
N ASN A 28 12.18 -4.83 -1.54
CA ASN A 28 11.68 -3.93 -2.59
C ASN A 28 10.82 -4.66 -3.64
N LYS A 29 11.27 -5.82 -4.12
CA LYS A 29 10.54 -6.60 -5.14
C LYS A 29 9.13 -6.97 -4.67
N VAL A 30 9.02 -7.52 -3.46
CA VAL A 30 7.74 -7.93 -2.86
C VAL A 30 6.84 -6.72 -2.60
N GLY A 31 7.43 -5.64 -2.08
CA GLY A 31 6.70 -4.39 -1.83
C GLY A 31 6.13 -3.77 -3.11
N LEU A 32 6.91 -3.75 -4.20
CA LEU A 32 6.48 -3.28 -5.51
C LEU A 32 5.40 -4.19 -6.13
N GLU A 33 5.49 -5.50 -5.95
CA GLU A 33 4.48 -6.44 -6.44
C GLU A 33 3.12 -6.21 -5.76
N PHE A 34 3.11 -5.93 -4.46
CA PHE A 34 1.89 -5.57 -3.74
C PHE A 34 1.37 -4.18 -4.11
N LEU A 35 2.27 -3.24 -4.40
CA LEU A 35 1.92 -1.90 -4.87
C LEU A 35 1.21 -1.98 -6.23
N ASP A 36 1.74 -2.76 -7.16
CA ASP A 36 1.14 -3.02 -8.47
C ASP A 36 -0.27 -3.63 -8.33
N LYS A 37 -0.41 -4.66 -7.49
CA LYS A 37 -1.70 -5.29 -7.16
C LYS A 37 -2.71 -4.34 -6.51
N SER A 38 -2.26 -3.26 -5.88
CA SER A 38 -3.17 -2.25 -5.32
C SER A 38 -3.81 -1.36 -6.39
N GLY A 39 -3.17 -1.23 -7.56
CA GLY A 39 -3.58 -0.34 -8.63
C GLY A 39 -3.28 1.15 -8.37
N ILE A 40 -2.43 1.46 -7.40
CA ILE A 40 -1.96 2.82 -7.13
C ILE A 40 -0.53 2.97 -7.64
N THR A 41 -0.34 3.90 -8.56
CA THR A 41 0.97 4.21 -9.13
C THR A 41 1.58 5.40 -8.39
N PHE A 42 2.83 5.26 -7.98
CA PHE A 42 3.62 6.36 -7.42
C PHE A 42 4.73 6.71 -8.40
N GLU A 43 4.68 7.89 -8.99
CA GLU A 43 5.70 8.35 -9.94
C GLU A 43 7.01 8.67 -9.21
N GLY A 44 8.13 8.20 -9.77
CA GLY A 44 9.46 8.47 -9.21
C GLY A 44 9.83 7.65 -7.98
N LEU A 45 9.18 6.49 -7.76
CA LEU A 45 9.47 5.61 -6.63
C LEU A 45 10.91 5.07 -6.72
N LYS A 46 11.78 5.60 -5.84
CA LYS A 46 13.20 5.25 -5.75
C LYS A 46 13.44 4.42 -4.49
N THR A 47 13.94 3.20 -4.66
CA THR A 47 14.22 2.27 -3.56
C THR A 47 15.71 1.99 -3.33
N ASP A 48 16.58 2.78 -3.98
CA ASP A 48 18.05 2.70 -3.85
C ASP A 48 18.54 2.84 -2.42
N ASN A 49 18.09 3.90 -1.73
CA ASN A 49 18.53 4.20 -0.37
C ASN A 49 17.49 3.79 0.68
N GLN A 50 17.95 3.41 1.87
CA GLN A 50 17.09 3.13 3.02
C GLN A 50 16.17 4.31 3.35
N ILE A 51 16.70 5.54 3.31
CA ILE A 51 15.91 6.76 3.57
C ILE A 51 14.80 6.92 2.51
N SER A 52 15.12 6.73 1.23
CA SER A 52 14.12 6.81 0.15
C SER A 52 13.04 5.73 0.29
N ARG A 53 13.42 4.51 0.67
CA ARG A 53 12.46 3.43 0.92
C ARG A 53 11.50 3.75 2.05
N LEU A 54 12.02 4.26 3.17
CA LEU A 54 11.20 4.64 4.32
C LEU A 54 10.27 5.81 3.96
N PHE A 55 10.78 6.82 3.27
CA PHE A 55 9.98 7.94 2.77
C PHE A 55 8.82 7.47 1.89
N TRP A 56 9.08 6.58 0.94
CA TRP A 56 8.03 6.02 0.07
C TRP A 56 7.07 5.11 0.84
N ALA A 57 7.57 4.33 1.81
CA ALA A 57 6.72 3.50 2.66
C ALA A 57 5.76 4.36 3.50
N GLU A 58 6.21 5.48 4.06
CA GLU A 58 5.37 6.44 4.75
C GLU A 58 4.32 7.05 3.82
N LYS A 59 4.72 7.50 2.62
CA LYS A 59 3.78 8.01 1.61
C LYS A 59 2.68 7.01 1.24
N ILE A 60 3.03 5.73 1.11
CA ILE A 60 2.05 4.67 0.81
C ILE A 60 1.14 4.43 2.03
N LEU A 61 1.68 4.51 3.24
CA LEU A 61 0.90 4.43 4.48
C LEU A 61 -0.09 5.59 4.62
N ASP A 62 0.31 6.81 4.25
CA ASP A 62 -0.58 7.97 4.21
C ASP A 62 -1.76 7.75 3.25
N GLU A 63 -1.50 7.26 2.03
CA GLU A 63 -2.56 6.95 1.07
C GLU A 63 -3.48 5.82 1.58
N TYR A 64 -2.91 4.80 2.22
CA TYR A 64 -3.69 3.77 2.91
C TYR A 64 -4.60 4.37 3.99
N LEU A 65 -4.09 5.30 4.81
CA LEU A 65 -4.88 5.95 5.87
C LEU A 65 -5.99 6.82 5.29
N LYS A 66 -5.73 7.57 4.21
CA LYS A 66 -6.76 8.35 3.50
C LYS A 66 -7.87 7.46 2.97
N LEU A 67 -7.52 6.36 2.29
CA LEU A 67 -8.52 5.43 1.76
C LEU A 67 -9.32 4.74 2.87
N LYS A 68 -8.67 4.41 3.98
CA LYS A 68 -9.32 3.84 5.15
C LYS A 68 -10.29 4.83 5.82
N GLN A 69 -9.94 6.12 5.86
CA GLN A 69 -10.82 7.17 6.39
C GLN A 69 -12.00 7.45 5.45
N ASN A 70 -11.77 7.55 4.14
CA ASN A 70 -12.84 7.73 3.16
C ASN A 70 -13.82 6.54 3.13
N GLY A 71 -13.34 5.31 3.37
CA GLY A 71 -14.20 4.13 3.48
C GLY A 71 -15.09 4.09 4.73
N LYS A 72 -14.85 4.95 5.74
CA LYS A 72 -15.65 5.05 6.97
C LYS A 72 -16.77 6.10 6.90
N GLN A 73 -16.88 6.88 5.82
CA GLN A 73 -17.90 7.93 5.68
C GLN A 73 -19.21 7.47 5.01
N LYS A 74 -19.59 6.20 5.14
CA LYS A 74 -20.87 5.69 4.62
C LYS A 74 -21.72 5.05 5.71
#